data_AF-A0A0C3RA04-F1
#
_entry.id   AF-A0A0C3RA04-F1
#
_cell.length_a   1.000
_cell.length_b   1.000
_cell.length_c   1.000
_cell.angle_alpha   90.00
_cell.angle_beta   90.00
_cell.angle_gamma   90.00
#
_symmetry.space_group_name_H-M   'P 1'
#
loop_
_entity.id
_entity.type
_entity.pdbx_description
1 polymer ?
#
loop_
_entity_poly.entity_id
_entity_poly.type
_entity_poly.pdbx_seq_one_letter_code
_entity_poly.pdbx_strand_id
1 'polypeptide(L)'
;MVSTQPLEAADKEAYEALLSDKDAIIAQKEAKINSLEQRVSYLERQLYGKKAEKFIKPDAQDRWLDFEGFDMLPREAEAAEEAEKELKATREAIIARKKARRQHPTRKSLPENLAREEVHIYPEGNNLEEWALLPGEDVAELLMH
;
A
#
# COMPACT_ATOMS: atom_id res chain seq x y z
N MET A 1 -89.88 -21.91 -1.78
CA MET A 1 -88.60 -22.63 -1.60
C MET A 1 -87.60 -22.01 -2.55
N VAL A 2 -86.68 -21.20 -2.05
CA VAL A 2 -85.70 -20.48 -2.87
C VAL A 2 -84.53 -21.42 -3.10
N SER A 3 -84.47 -21.99 -4.32
CA SER A 3 -83.40 -22.85 -4.77
C SER A 3 -82.16 -21.99 -5.04
N THR A 4 -81.27 -21.88 -4.05
CA THR A 4 -79.93 -21.35 -4.24
C THR A 4 -79.09 -22.39 -4.99
N GLN A 5 -78.88 -22.16 -6.28
CA GLN A 5 -78.00 -22.99 -7.11
C GLN A 5 -76.51 -22.71 -6.83
N PRO A 6 -75.62 -23.71 -7.00
CA PRO A 6 -74.20 -23.60 -6.71
C PRO A 6 -73.47 -23.02 -7.93
N LEU A 7 -73.58 -21.71 -8.17
CA LEU A 7 -72.91 -21.08 -9.31
C LEU A 7 -71.53 -20.47 -8.99
N GLU A 8 -71.17 -20.29 -7.71
CA GLU A 8 -69.95 -19.55 -7.33
C GLU A 8 -68.66 -20.40 -7.25
N ALA A 9 -68.76 -21.73 -7.12
CA ALA A 9 -67.59 -22.56 -6.82
C ALA A 9 -66.68 -22.75 -8.04
N ALA A 10 -67.25 -22.96 -9.23
CA ALA A 10 -66.49 -23.16 -10.47
C ALA A 10 -65.76 -21.88 -10.90
N ASP A 11 -66.38 -20.71 -10.69
CA ASP A 11 -65.75 -19.42 -10.96
C ASP A 11 -64.60 -19.13 -9.98
N LYS A 12 -64.74 -19.53 -8.70
CA LYS A 12 -63.66 -19.41 -7.70
C LYS A 12 -62.46 -20.28 -8.04
N GLU A 13 -62.66 -21.54 -8.41
CA GLU A 13 -61.56 -22.44 -8.82
C GLU A 13 -60.85 -21.93 -10.07
N ALA A 14 -61.59 -21.40 -11.05
CA ALA A 14 -60.99 -20.79 -12.25
C ALA A 14 -60.16 -19.54 -11.91
N TYR A 15 -60.63 -18.72 -10.97
CA TYR A 15 -59.89 -17.56 -10.46
C TYR A 15 -58.62 -17.96 -9.70
N GLU A 16 -58.68 -19.00 -8.87
CA GLU A 16 -57.54 -19.52 -8.11
C GLU A 16 -56.47 -20.11 -9.02
N ALA A 17 -56.87 -20.88 -10.05
CA ALA A 17 -55.96 -21.40 -11.06
C ALA A 17 -55.22 -20.26 -11.79
N LEU A 18 -55.97 -19.23 -12.20
CA LEU A 18 -55.44 -18.06 -12.89
C LEU A 18 -54.50 -17.23 -11.98
N LEU A 19 -54.75 -17.20 -10.67
CA LEU A 19 -53.87 -16.58 -9.68
C LEU A 19 -52.55 -17.36 -9.57
N SER A 20 -52.62 -18.70 -9.47
CA SER A 20 -51.43 -19.55 -9.40
C SER A 20 -50.54 -19.43 -10.63
N ASP A 21 -51.14 -19.32 -11.82
CA ASP A 21 -50.42 -19.12 -13.08
C ASP A 21 -49.70 -17.77 -13.09
N LYS A 22 -50.34 -16.72 -12.60
CA LYS A 22 -49.73 -15.39 -12.45
C LYS A 22 -48.56 -15.42 -11.47
N ASP A 23 -48.72 -16.08 -10.33
CA ASP A 23 -47.66 -16.19 -9.33
C ASP A 23 -46.46 -16.98 -9.87
N ALA A 24 -46.70 -18.04 -10.64
CA ALA A 24 -45.64 -18.78 -11.33
C ALA A 24 -44.88 -17.92 -12.34
N ILE A 25 -45.61 -17.09 -13.12
CA ILE A 25 -45.00 -16.14 -14.06
C ILE A 25 -44.19 -15.07 -13.32
N ILE A 26 -44.68 -14.56 -12.19
CA ILE A 26 -43.98 -13.58 -11.36
C ILE A 26 -42.67 -14.18 -10.84
N ALA A 27 -42.71 -15.37 -10.26
CA ALA A 27 -41.52 -16.06 -9.75
C ALA A 27 -40.46 -16.28 -10.84
N GLN A 28 -40.88 -16.67 -12.05
CA GLN A 28 -39.95 -16.79 -13.20
C GLN A 28 -39.32 -15.46 -13.60
N LYS A 29 -40.11 -14.37 -13.60
CA LYS A 29 -39.60 -13.04 -13.92
C LYS A 29 -38.65 -12.52 -12.86
N GLU A 30 -38.96 -12.70 -11.59
CA GLU A 30 -38.09 -12.32 -10.46
C GLU A 30 -36.76 -13.07 -10.50
N ALA A 31 -36.79 -14.38 -10.75
CA ALA A 31 -35.56 -15.16 -10.93
C ALA A 31 -34.70 -14.63 -12.08
N LYS A 32 -35.33 -14.22 -13.19
CA LYS A 32 -34.62 -13.65 -14.34
C LYS A 32 -34.08 -12.25 -14.05
N ILE A 33 -34.83 -11.42 -13.33
CA ILE A 33 -34.38 -10.10 -12.88
C ILE A 33 -33.14 -10.25 -11.99
N ASN A 34 -33.19 -11.11 -10.98
CA ASN A 34 -32.05 -11.36 -10.09
C ASN A 34 -30.80 -11.82 -10.86
N SER A 35 -30.97 -12.72 -11.83
CA SER A 35 -29.87 -13.17 -12.69
C SER A 35 -29.27 -12.05 -13.53
N LEU A 36 -30.11 -11.18 -14.09
CA LEU A 36 -29.67 -10.03 -14.88
C LEU A 36 -28.98 -8.98 -14.01
N GLU A 37 -29.52 -8.67 -12.83
CA GLU A 37 -28.93 -7.72 -11.88
C GLU A 37 -27.54 -8.16 -11.42
N GLN A 38 -27.36 -9.45 -11.11
CA GLN A 38 -26.04 -10.01 -10.78
C GLN A 38 -25.05 -9.81 -11.93
N ARG A 39 -25.49 -10.04 -13.17
CA ARG A 39 -24.65 -9.91 -14.36
C ARG A 39 -24.31 -8.45 -14.66
N VAL A 40 -25.27 -7.54 -14.50
CA VAL A 40 -25.04 -6.09 -14.62
C VAL A 40 -24.05 -5.62 -13.57
N SER A 41 -24.23 -5.98 -12.29
CA SER A 41 -23.31 -5.63 -11.21
C SER A 41 -21.87 -6.13 -11.48
N TYR A 42 -21.73 -7.36 -11.99
CA TYR A 42 -20.44 -7.90 -12.40
C TYR A 42 -19.80 -7.06 -13.52
N LEU A 43 -20.55 -6.75 -14.58
CA LEU A 43 -20.06 -5.97 -15.70
C LEU A 43 -19.72 -4.53 -15.31
N GLU A 44 -20.53 -3.89 -14.47
CA GLU A 44 -20.27 -2.57 -13.90
C GLU A 44 -18.97 -2.58 -13.09
N ARG A 45 -18.73 -3.61 -12.28
CA ARG A 45 -17.46 -3.78 -11.56
C ARG A 45 -16.26 -3.98 -12.50
N GLN A 46 -16.46 -4.59 -13.66
CA GLN A 46 -15.40 -4.76 -14.66
C GLN A 46 -15.13 -3.47 -15.46
N LEU A 47 -16.17 -2.73 -15.84
CA LEU A 47 -16.10 -1.53 -16.69
C LEU A 47 -15.77 -0.27 -15.89
N TYR A 48 -16.45 -0.08 -14.76
CA TYR A 48 -16.39 1.13 -13.93
C TYR A 48 -15.75 0.89 -12.56
N GLY A 49 -15.60 -0.37 -12.14
CA GLY A 49 -14.90 -0.71 -10.92
C GLY A 49 -13.40 -0.44 -11.04
N LYS A 50 -12.83 0.19 -10.02
CA LYS A 50 -11.38 0.29 -9.89
C LYS A 50 -10.82 -1.14 -9.82
N LYS A 51 -9.90 -1.50 -10.73
CA LYS A 51 -9.20 -2.80 -10.68
C LYS A 51 -8.69 -3.02 -9.26
N ALA A 52 -9.00 -4.19 -8.70
CA ALA A 52 -9.11 -4.46 -7.27
C ALA A 52 -7.81 -4.40 -6.45
N GLU A 53 -6.70 -3.89 -7.00
CA GLU A 53 -5.47 -3.67 -6.24
C GLU A 53 -5.64 -2.65 -5.10
N LYS A 54 -6.71 -1.82 -5.14
CA LYS A 54 -6.91 -0.72 -4.17
C LYS A 54 -8.29 -0.71 -3.50
N PHE A 55 -9.07 -1.80 -3.56
CA PHE A 55 -10.34 -1.83 -2.83
C PHE A 55 -10.08 -2.13 -1.34
N ILE A 56 -9.99 -1.07 -0.55
CA ILE A 56 -9.86 -1.15 0.91
C ILE A 56 -11.28 -1.17 1.48
N LYS A 57 -11.68 -2.30 2.08
CA LYS A 57 -12.94 -2.38 2.82
C LYS A 57 -12.94 -1.33 3.95
N PRO A 58 -14.06 -0.65 4.24
CA PRO A 58 -14.11 0.43 5.23
C PRO A 58 -13.89 -0.08 6.67
N ASP A 59 -14.40 -1.26 7.01
CA ASP A 59 -14.25 -1.85 8.34
C ASP A 59 -12.80 -2.32 8.59
N ALA A 60 -12.25 -1.95 9.75
CA ALA A 60 -10.89 -2.25 10.16
C ALA A 60 -10.73 -3.67 10.73
N GLN A 61 -11.78 -4.19 11.36
CA GLN A 61 -11.78 -5.53 11.93
C GLN A 61 -11.62 -6.60 10.84
N ASP A 62 -12.31 -6.39 9.71
CA ASP A 62 -12.20 -7.19 8.48
C ASP A 62 -10.80 -7.18 7.84
N ARG A 63 -9.90 -6.29 8.29
CA ARG A 63 -8.52 -6.15 7.79
C ARG A 63 -7.49 -6.71 8.77
N TRP A 64 -7.87 -7.05 10.00
CA TRP A 64 -6.97 -7.66 10.97
C TRP A 64 -6.78 -9.13 10.56
N LEU A 65 -5.57 -9.45 10.07
CA LEU A 65 -5.10 -10.84 10.00
C LEU A 65 -4.54 -11.24 11.36
N ASP A 66 -5.26 -12.11 12.05
CA ASP A 66 -4.81 -12.63 13.34
C ASP A 66 -3.67 -13.63 13.10
N PHE A 67 -2.45 -13.21 13.46
CA PHE A 67 -1.27 -14.06 13.46
C PHE A 67 -1.00 -14.65 14.85
N GLU A 68 -1.89 -14.44 15.83
CA GLU A 68 -1.75 -14.94 17.18
C GLU A 68 -1.88 -16.48 17.17
N GLY A 69 -0.84 -17.18 17.67
CA GLY A 69 -0.76 -18.65 17.71
C GLY A 69 0.03 -19.32 16.58
N PHE A 70 0.59 -18.57 15.62
CA PHE A 70 1.62 -19.09 14.72
C PHE A 70 3.00 -18.88 15.34
N ASP A 71 3.41 -19.81 16.20
CA ASP A 71 4.80 -19.88 16.63
C ASP A 71 5.68 -20.22 15.42
N MET A 72 6.77 -19.47 15.23
CA MET A 72 7.75 -19.75 14.18
C MET A 72 8.27 -21.19 14.32
N LEU A 73 8.19 -21.96 13.25
CA LEU A 73 8.75 -23.31 13.25
C LEU A 73 10.27 -23.24 13.48
N PRO A 74 10.91 -24.25 14.11
CA PRO A 74 12.36 -24.22 14.35
C PRO A 74 13.17 -23.97 13.07
N ARG A 75 12.73 -24.55 11.94
CA ARG A 75 13.33 -24.34 10.62
C ARG A 75 13.20 -22.89 10.12
N GLU A 76 12.08 -22.24 10.40
CA GLU A 76 11.84 -20.84 10.01
C GLU A 76 12.66 -19.88 10.88
N ALA A 77 12.82 -20.19 12.16
CA ALA A 77 13.69 -19.45 13.06
C ALA A 77 15.17 -19.54 12.64
N GLU A 78 15.64 -20.73 12.27
CA GLU A 78 17.00 -20.93 11.73
C GLU A 78 17.22 -20.12 10.44
N ALA A 79 16.26 -20.17 9.50
CA ALA A 79 16.33 -19.39 8.26
C ALA A 79 16.30 -17.87 8.51
N ALA A 80 15.54 -17.41 9.51
CA ALA A 80 15.49 -16.01 9.90
C ALA A 80 16.84 -15.53 10.48
N GLU A 81 17.47 -16.33 11.33
CA GLU A 81 18.78 -16.05 11.91
C GLU A 81 19.90 -16.03 10.84
N GLU A 82 19.84 -16.93 9.86
CA GLU A 82 20.75 -16.92 8.71
C GLU A 82 20.57 -15.66 7.86
N ALA A 83 19.32 -15.30 7.52
CA ALA A 83 19.02 -14.08 6.78
C ALA A 83 19.49 -12.82 7.52
N GLU A 84 19.33 -12.76 8.85
CA GLU A 84 19.85 -11.66 9.65
C GLU A 84 21.38 -11.53 9.58
N LYS A 85 22.10 -12.67 9.62
CA LYS A 85 23.57 -12.68 9.51
C LYS A 85 24.02 -12.18 8.14
N GLU A 86 23.35 -12.59 7.07
CA GLU A 86 23.63 -12.09 5.72
C GLU A 86 23.36 -10.59 5.59
N LEU A 87 22.24 -10.10 6.15
CA LEU A 87 21.93 -8.66 6.16
C LEU A 87 22.96 -7.84 6.96
N LYS A 88 23.42 -8.36 8.11
CA LYS A 88 24.47 -7.71 8.90
C LYS A 88 25.79 -7.67 8.13
N ALA A 89 26.22 -8.80 7.55
CA ALA A 89 27.46 -8.88 6.78
C ALA A 89 27.45 -7.97 5.54
N THR A 90 26.35 -7.94 4.79
CA THR A 90 26.21 -7.05 3.62
C THR A 90 26.23 -5.58 4.02
N ARG A 91 25.54 -5.21 5.11
CA ARG A 91 25.55 -3.85 5.65
C ARG A 91 26.96 -3.43 6.07
N GLU A 92 27.69 -4.28 6.77
CA GLU A 92 29.07 -4.04 7.19
C GLU A 92 30.01 -3.87 5.98
N ALA A 93 29.89 -4.73 4.96
CA ALA A 93 30.66 -4.62 3.72
C ALA A 93 30.41 -3.30 2.98
N ILE A 94 29.14 -2.86 2.92
CA ILE A 94 28.77 -1.56 2.33
C ILE A 94 29.41 -0.40 3.11
N ILE A 95 29.36 -0.44 4.43
CA ILE A 95 29.96 0.59 5.29
C ILE A 95 31.48 0.63 5.09
N ALA A 96 32.14 -0.52 5.09
CA ALA A 96 33.58 -0.62 4.85
C ALA A 96 33.97 -0.05 3.48
N ARG A 97 33.22 -0.40 2.41
CA ARG A 97 33.46 0.13 1.05
C ARG A 97 33.27 1.65 0.99
N LYS A 98 32.24 2.18 1.65
CA LYS A 98 32.02 3.64 1.73
C LYS A 98 33.16 4.34 2.47
N LYS A 99 33.66 3.77 3.57
CA LYS A 99 34.79 4.31 4.33
C LYS A 99 36.08 4.29 3.51
N ALA A 100 36.38 3.19 2.82
CA ALA A 100 37.55 3.07 1.95
C ALA A 100 37.52 4.10 0.80
N ARG A 101 36.36 4.31 0.17
CA ARG A 101 36.20 5.31 -0.89
C ARG A 101 36.46 6.75 -0.41
N ARG A 102 36.16 7.06 0.86
CA ARG A 102 36.45 8.38 1.46
C ARG A 102 37.94 8.59 1.75
N GLN A 103 38.73 7.53 1.88
CA GLN A 103 40.16 7.66 2.21
C GLN A 103 41.06 7.99 1.01
N HIS A 104 40.56 7.88 -0.21
CA HIS A 104 41.26 8.40 -1.38
C HIS A 104 40.68 9.78 -1.72
N PRO A 105 41.26 10.88 -1.20
CA PRO A 105 40.91 12.20 -1.70
C PRO A 105 41.20 12.19 -3.20
N THR A 106 40.19 12.51 -4.00
CA THR A 106 40.30 12.51 -5.47
C THR A 106 41.39 13.47 -5.97
N ARG A 107 41.89 14.36 -5.12
CA ARG A 107 42.97 15.32 -5.38
C ARG A 107 44.17 15.02 -4.48
N LYS A 108 45.37 15.06 -5.06
CA LYS A 108 46.62 15.13 -4.29
C LYS A 108 46.63 16.48 -3.55
N SER A 109 47.09 16.50 -2.30
CA SER A 109 47.31 17.74 -1.56
C SER A 109 48.32 18.62 -2.30
N LEU A 110 48.18 19.94 -2.19
CA LEU A 110 49.19 20.84 -2.75
C LEU A 110 50.53 20.66 -2.02
N PRO A 111 51.67 20.70 -2.73
CA PRO A 111 52.98 20.62 -2.10
C PRO A 111 53.20 21.70 -1.02
N GLU A 112 53.89 21.35 0.07
CA GLU A 112 54.14 22.26 1.21
C GLU A 112 55.10 23.42 0.87
N ASN A 113 55.88 23.29 -0.19
CA ASN A 113 56.82 24.32 -0.62
C ASN A 113 56.16 25.49 -1.38
N LEU A 114 54.85 25.45 -1.63
CA LEU A 114 54.10 26.61 -2.12
C LEU A 114 53.72 27.51 -0.95
N ALA A 115 53.78 28.83 -1.18
CA ALA A 115 53.27 29.81 -0.23
C ALA A 115 51.77 29.59 0.01
N ARG A 116 51.34 29.65 1.27
CA ARG A 116 49.95 29.48 1.69
C ARG A 116 49.44 30.78 2.32
N GLU A 117 48.26 31.21 1.92
CA GLU A 117 47.55 32.34 2.51
C GLU A 117 46.19 31.82 3.02
N GLU A 118 45.94 31.99 4.32
CA GLU A 118 44.70 31.54 4.97
C GLU A 118 43.66 32.66 4.90
N VAL A 119 42.53 32.40 4.24
CA VAL A 119 41.42 33.36 4.10
C VAL A 119 40.15 32.76 4.69
N HIS A 120 39.66 33.34 5.78
CA HIS A 120 38.38 32.97 6.39
C HIS A 120 37.23 33.68 5.68
N ILE A 121 36.30 32.92 5.11
CA ILE A 121 35.13 33.43 4.38
C ILE A 121 33.89 33.24 5.24
N TYR A 122 33.16 34.33 5.51
CA TYR A 122 31.89 34.30 6.23
C TYR A 122 30.74 34.74 5.33
N PRO A 123 29.50 34.25 5.55
CA PRO A 123 28.31 34.75 4.86
C PRO A 123 28.08 36.25 5.11
N GLU A 124 27.45 36.92 4.14
CA GLU A 124 27.03 38.31 4.30
C GLU A 124 26.04 38.45 5.48
N GLY A 125 26.33 39.36 6.40
CA GLY A 125 25.53 39.56 7.62
C GLY A 125 25.90 38.69 8.83
N ASN A 126 27.06 37.99 8.79
CA ASN A 126 27.55 37.25 9.94
C ASN A 126 27.87 38.17 11.13
N ASN A 127 27.36 37.85 12.33
CA ASN A 127 27.63 38.59 13.56
C ASN A 127 28.58 37.80 14.47
N LEU A 128 29.87 38.14 14.45
CA LEU A 128 30.91 37.45 15.23
C LEU A 128 30.78 37.66 16.76
N GLU A 129 30.02 38.67 17.20
CA GLU A 129 29.84 38.94 18.63
C GLU A 129 28.71 38.10 19.24
N GLU A 130 27.70 37.76 18.45
CA GLU A 130 26.52 37.03 18.92
C GLU A 130 26.55 35.53 18.57
N TRP A 131 27.28 35.14 17.51
CA TRP A 131 27.25 33.78 16.99
C TRP A 131 28.58 33.05 17.22
N ALA A 132 28.50 31.83 17.73
CA ALA A 132 29.66 30.95 17.89
C ALA A 132 29.81 30.01 16.69
N LEU A 133 31.04 29.81 16.23
CA LEU A 133 31.35 28.84 15.17
C LEU A 133 31.16 27.42 15.69
N LEU A 134 30.38 26.63 14.95
CA LEU A 134 30.17 25.21 15.23
C LEU A 134 31.36 24.39 14.74
N PRO A 135 31.70 23.27 15.41
CA PRO A 135 32.77 22.40 14.96
C PRO A 135 32.40 21.72 13.63
N GLY A 136 33.25 21.87 12.61
CA GLY A 136 33.07 21.24 11.30
C GLY A 136 33.35 22.17 10.13
N GLU A 137 34.46 22.90 10.14
CA GLU A 137 34.83 23.82 9.06
C GLU A 137 35.21 23.08 7.77
N ASP A 138 34.61 23.49 6.65
CA ASP A 138 34.97 23.01 5.32
C ASP A 138 36.19 23.79 4.82
N VAL A 139 37.34 23.12 4.75
CA VAL A 139 38.61 23.70 4.26
C VAL A 139 38.80 23.37 2.79
N ALA A 140 39.05 24.39 1.96
CA ALA A 140 39.38 24.23 0.54
C ALA A 140 40.69 24.93 0.19
N GLU A 141 41.59 24.23 -0.49
CA GLU A 141 42.83 24.80 -1.03
C GLU A 141 42.61 25.22 -2.50
N LEU A 142 42.95 26.47 -2.85
CA LEU A 142 42.89 27.01 -4.21
C LEU A 142 44.30 27.37 -4.68
N LEU A 143 44.70 26.92 -5.88
CA LEU A 143 45.95 27.34 -6.51
C LEU A 143 45.73 28.64 -7.27
N MET A 144 46.39 29.71 -6.85
CA MET A 144 46.40 31.00 -7.56
C MET A 144 47.48 30.99 -8.66
N HIS A 145 47.15 31.51 -9.85
CA HIS A 145 48.03 31.60 -11.03
C HIS A 145 48.65 32.99 -11.17
#